data_AF-A0A9E1R1U6-F1
#
_entry.id   AF-A0A9E1R1U6-F1
#
_cell.length_a   1.000
_cell.length_b   1.000
_cell.length_c   1.000
_cell.angle_alpha   90.00
_cell.angle_beta   90.00
_cell.angle_gamma   90.00
#
_symmetry.space_group_name_H-M   'P 1'
#
loop_
_entity.id
_entity.type
_entity.pdbx_description
1 polymer ?
#
loop_
_entity_poly.entity_id
_entity_poly.type
_entity_poly.pdbx_seq_one_letter_code
_entity_poly.pdbx_strand_id
1 'polypeptide(L)'
;MKWINFVIWGASLTILISAQSEAEIYKWVDENGKVHFTDSRTNIPIRSKVETRSELISTTTNKEKSNPLGITNHIPTLSGESLQGEKRIEKHGSSKVNSRQKEILEKMEKDIIEFRKKLKEYEAQYKTIKQKSIETSQEAFNDLDYSDQHREDRHSLQRKAYWLGEELAVAKSNYFDMKEKLKYKEYQLEEFRRSLE
;
A
#
# COMPACT_ATOMS: atom_id res chain seq x y z
N MET A 1 -6.08 -30.52 -43.37
CA MET A 1 -5.31 -30.54 -42.10
C MET A 1 -4.23 -29.46 -42.07
N LYS A 2 -4.56 -28.16 -41.93
CA LYS A 2 -3.54 -27.08 -41.77
C LYS A 2 -4.06 -25.86 -40.97
N TRP A 3 -5.03 -26.03 -40.07
CA TRP A 3 -5.64 -24.90 -39.32
C TRP A 3 -5.48 -25.01 -37.79
N ILE A 4 -4.90 -26.10 -37.27
CA ILE A 4 -4.80 -26.35 -35.82
C ILE A 4 -3.54 -25.70 -35.20
N ASN A 5 -2.51 -25.40 -36.00
CA ASN A 5 -1.25 -24.87 -35.49
C ASN A 5 -1.25 -23.35 -35.23
N PHE A 6 -2.29 -22.63 -35.64
CA PHE A 6 -2.34 -21.16 -35.44
C PHE A 6 -2.89 -20.77 -34.07
N VAL A 7 -3.69 -21.63 -33.43
CA VAL A 7 -4.29 -21.34 -32.11
C VAL A 7 -3.30 -21.60 -30.96
N ILE A 8 -2.39 -22.56 -31.14
CA ILE A 8 -1.42 -22.95 -30.09
C ILE A 8 -0.34 -21.88 -29.87
N TRP A 9 0.02 -21.10 -30.89
CA TRP A 9 0.96 -19.97 -30.72
C TRP A 9 0.31 -18.72 -30.13
N GLY A 10 -1.02 -18.56 -30.22
CA GLY A 10 -1.73 -17.41 -29.65
C GLY A 10 -1.86 -17.46 -28.13
N ALA A 11 -1.86 -18.67 -27.53
CA ALA A 11 -2.04 -18.85 -26.10
C ALA A 11 -0.75 -18.68 -25.27
N SER A 12 0.43 -18.59 -25.91
CA SER A 12 1.71 -18.46 -25.18
C SER A 12 2.14 -17.00 -24.94
N LEU A 13 1.43 -16.01 -25.48
CA LEU A 13 1.82 -14.59 -25.38
C LEU A 13 1.13 -13.82 -24.22
N THR A 14 0.16 -14.42 -23.54
CA THR A 14 -0.62 -13.74 -22.48
C THR A 14 0.00 -13.80 -21.08
N ILE A 15 1.14 -14.47 -20.87
CA ILE A 15 1.75 -14.65 -19.53
C ILE A 15 2.68 -13.48 -19.13
N LEU A 16 2.96 -12.51 -20.00
CA LEU A 16 3.97 -11.47 -19.77
C LEU A 16 3.48 -10.12 -19.22
N ILE A 17 2.19 -9.93 -18.92
CA ILE A 17 1.65 -8.58 -18.65
C ILE A 17 1.50 -8.25 -17.14
N SER A 18 1.79 -9.16 -16.22
CA SER A 18 1.61 -8.90 -14.76
C SER A 18 2.81 -8.29 -14.03
N ALA A 19 3.84 -7.81 -14.74
CA ALA A 19 4.86 -6.97 -14.12
C ALA A 19 4.29 -5.55 -13.94
N GLN A 20 3.60 -5.30 -12.83
CA GLN A 20 3.34 -3.93 -12.37
C GLN A 20 4.70 -3.29 -12.09
N SER A 21 5.18 -2.47 -13.03
CA SER A 21 6.33 -1.61 -12.79
C SER A 21 5.89 -0.53 -11.80
N GLU A 22 6.26 -0.72 -10.53
CA GLU A 22 6.16 0.32 -9.50
C GLU A 22 7.25 1.37 -9.76
N ALA A 23 7.02 2.23 -10.75
CA ALA A 23 7.90 3.38 -11.01
C ALA A 23 7.59 4.48 -9.98
N GLU A 24 8.39 4.52 -8.92
CA GLU A 24 8.31 5.57 -7.90
C GLU A 24 9.03 6.84 -8.39
N ILE A 25 8.26 7.88 -8.74
CA ILE A 25 8.80 9.18 -9.12
C ILE A 25 8.91 10.07 -7.88
N TYR A 26 10.12 10.50 -7.55
CA TYR A 26 10.40 11.35 -6.40
C TYR A 26 10.51 12.82 -6.82
N LYS A 27 9.80 13.71 -6.12
CA LYS A 27 9.88 15.16 -6.30
C LYS A 27 10.70 15.77 -5.16
N TRP A 28 11.69 16.59 -5.50
CA TRP A 28 12.49 17.34 -4.52
C TRP A 28 12.73 18.78 -4.97
N VAL A 29 13.03 19.66 -4.02
CA VAL A 29 13.30 21.09 -4.26
C VAL A 29 14.75 21.39 -3.89
N ASP A 30 15.50 21.99 -4.82
CA ASP A 30 16.88 22.37 -4.58
C ASP A 30 17.03 23.64 -3.72
N GLU A 31 18.26 23.99 -3.36
CA GLU A 31 18.58 25.17 -2.55
C GLU A 31 18.17 26.50 -3.22
N ASN A 32 17.93 26.49 -4.54
CA ASN A 32 17.47 27.64 -5.32
C ASN A 32 15.94 27.66 -5.49
N GLY A 33 15.21 26.72 -4.88
CA GLY A 33 13.76 26.61 -5.00
C GLY A 33 13.26 25.96 -6.29
N LYS A 34 14.15 25.39 -7.12
CA LYS A 34 13.77 24.70 -8.35
C LYS A 34 13.36 23.26 -8.05
N VAL A 35 12.26 22.85 -8.67
CA VAL A 35 11.69 21.51 -8.51
C VAL A 35 12.36 20.53 -9.48
N HIS A 36 12.75 19.38 -8.97
CA HIS A 36 13.35 18.28 -9.73
C HIS A 36 12.58 16.98 -9.49
N PHE A 37 12.62 16.10 -10.49
CA PHE A 37 12.01 14.77 -10.44
C PHE A 37 13.09 13.71 -10.70
N THR A 38 13.11 12.62 -9.93
CA THR A 38 14.05 11.51 -10.08
C THR A 38 13.36 10.19 -9.81
N ASP A 39 13.73 9.16 -10.57
CA ASP A 39 13.21 7.79 -10.41
C ASP A 39 14.01 7.00 -9.35
N SER A 40 15.06 7.61 -8.79
CA SER A 40 15.91 6.99 -7.78
C SER A 40 16.13 7.90 -6.58
N ARG A 41 15.80 7.37 -5.40
CA ARG A 41 15.96 8.03 -4.10
C ARG A 41 17.41 8.36 -3.75
N THR A 42 18.38 7.62 -4.30
CA THR A 42 19.81 7.86 -4.03
C THR A 42 20.36 9.11 -4.69
N ASN A 43 19.65 9.66 -5.68
CA ASN A 43 20.07 10.87 -6.40
C ASN A 43 19.56 12.17 -5.76
N ILE A 44 18.86 12.07 -4.62
CA ILE A 44 18.32 13.22 -3.91
C ILE A 44 19.38 13.77 -2.95
N PRO A 45 19.81 15.04 -3.11
CA PRO A 45 20.77 15.66 -2.19
C PRO A 45 20.22 15.69 -0.76
N ILE A 46 21.05 15.35 0.23
CA ILE A 46 20.71 15.16 1.64
C ILE A 46 20.02 16.39 2.28
N ARG A 47 20.18 17.58 1.70
CA ARG A 47 19.61 18.86 2.20
C ARG A 47 18.32 19.30 1.51
N SER A 48 17.79 18.51 0.56
CA SER A 48 16.58 18.87 -0.17
C SER A 48 15.29 18.43 0.54
N LYS A 49 14.24 19.25 0.43
CA LYS A 49 12.90 18.92 0.94
C LYS A 49 12.24 17.96 -0.05
N VAL A 50 11.98 16.73 0.37
CA VAL A 50 11.38 15.67 -0.47
C VAL A 50 9.90 15.54 -0.16
N GLU A 51 9.06 15.61 -1.20
CA GLU A 51 7.62 15.31 -1.12
C GLU A 51 7.34 14.07 -1.97
N THR A 52 7.01 12.95 -1.33
CA THR A 52 6.60 11.73 -2.04
C THR A 52 5.11 11.84 -2.38
N ARG A 53 4.80 12.01 -3.67
CA ARG A 53 3.42 11.96 -4.18
C ARG A 53 3.21 10.61 -4.86
N SER A 54 2.70 9.62 -4.13
CA SER A 54 2.17 8.40 -4.75
C SER A 54 0.82 8.73 -5.38
N GLU A 55 0.79 9.06 -6.68
CA GLU A 55 -0.48 9.27 -7.38
C GLU A 55 -0.69 8.22 -8.48
N LEU A 56 -1.71 7.39 -8.24
CA LEU A 56 -2.53 6.83 -9.31
C LEU A 56 -3.10 8.00 -10.13
N ILE A 57 -2.67 8.09 -11.38
CA ILE A 57 -3.23 9.01 -12.37
C ILE A 57 -4.68 8.60 -12.64
N SER A 58 -5.62 9.46 -12.25
CA SER A 58 -6.95 9.49 -12.84
C SER A 58 -7.17 10.88 -13.44
N THR A 59 -6.71 11.05 -14.69
CA THR A 59 -7.10 12.17 -15.54
C THR A 59 -8.49 11.92 -16.11
N THR A 60 -9.48 12.74 -15.74
CA THR A 60 -10.36 13.34 -16.74
C THR A 60 -10.85 14.72 -16.30
N THR A 61 -10.52 15.67 -17.16
CA THR A 61 -10.77 17.11 -17.18
C THR A 61 -12.24 17.49 -17.32
N ASN A 62 -12.66 18.59 -16.68
CA ASN A 62 -13.32 19.71 -17.37
C ASN A 62 -13.33 21.02 -16.53
N LYS A 63 -12.64 22.04 -17.08
CA LYS A 63 -12.93 23.50 -17.17
C LYS A 63 -14.04 24.10 -16.28
N GLU A 64 -14.01 25.33 -15.75
CA GLU A 64 -13.17 26.54 -15.89
C GLU A 64 -13.93 27.66 -15.13
N LYS A 65 -13.25 28.50 -14.31
CA LYS A 65 -13.43 29.98 -14.23
C LYS A 65 -12.71 30.62 -13.02
N SER A 66 -11.58 31.25 -13.33
CA SER A 66 -11.18 32.64 -13.01
C SER A 66 -11.43 33.23 -11.61
N ASN A 67 -10.35 33.54 -10.87
CA ASN A 67 -9.75 34.90 -10.80
C ASN A 67 -8.52 34.95 -9.84
N PRO A 68 -7.45 35.72 -10.15
CA PRO A 68 -6.23 35.85 -9.33
C PRO A 68 -6.10 37.24 -8.67
N LEU A 69 -5.60 37.36 -7.43
CA LEU A 69 -4.98 38.61 -6.91
C LEU A 69 -4.39 38.49 -5.48
N GLY A 70 -3.20 39.10 -5.26
CA GLY A 70 -2.60 39.47 -3.95
C GLY A 70 -1.42 38.59 -3.50
N ILE A 71 -0.14 38.86 -3.80
CA ILE A 71 0.78 39.90 -3.23
C ILE A 71 0.75 39.85 -1.67
N THR A 72 1.80 39.56 -0.90
CA THR A 72 3.07 40.29 -0.74
C THR A 72 4.15 39.48 0.00
N ASN A 73 5.38 39.53 -0.51
CA ASN A 73 6.60 39.23 0.22
C ASN A 73 6.90 40.34 1.25
N HIS A 74 7.27 39.98 2.47
CA HIS A 74 8.01 40.87 3.37
C HIS A 74 9.13 40.09 4.07
N ILE A 75 10.35 40.35 3.59
CA ILE A 75 11.62 40.14 4.30
C ILE A 75 11.92 41.46 5.03
N PRO A 76 12.47 41.41 6.25
CA PRO A 76 13.47 42.40 6.64
C PRO A 76 14.78 41.76 7.12
N THR A 77 15.86 42.38 6.68
CA THR A 77 17.27 42.01 6.84
C THR A 77 17.91 42.82 7.98
N LEU A 78 18.68 42.12 8.82
CA LEU A 78 19.82 42.48 9.69
C LEU A 78 19.91 43.83 10.45
N SER A 79 20.16 43.68 11.76
CA SER A 79 21.26 44.30 12.54
C SER A 79 21.45 43.43 13.79
N GLY A 80 22.60 42.82 14.11
CA GLY A 80 23.87 43.44 14.46
C GLY A 80 24.08 43.37 15.99
N GLU A 81 25.19 42.78 16.42
CA GLU A 81 25.80 42.83 17.78
C GLU A 81 25.43 41.79 18.88
N SER A 82 26.37 40.85 19.05
CA SER A 82 27.26 40.74 20.23
C SER A 82 27.21 39.46 21.09
N LEU A 83 28.44 39.01 21.36
CA LEU A 83 28.97 38.36 22.56
C LEU A 83 28.88 36.83 22.74
N GLN A 84 30.10 36.30 22.88
CA GLN A 84 30.48 35.00 23.40
C GLN A 84 29.82 34.69 24.74
N GLY A 85 29.35 33.45 24.88
CA GLY A 85 28.90 32.85 26.13
C GLY A 85 29.18 31.36 26.10
N GLU A 86 30.28 30.99 26.74
CA GLU A 86 30.75 29.65 27.01
C GLU A 86 29.74 28.83 27.82
N LYS A 87 29.90 27.50 27.75
CA LYS A 87 29.46 26.47 28.73
C LYS A 87 28.02 25.92 28.65
N ARG A 88 28.04 24.66 28.20
CA ARG A 88 27.70 23.45 28.96
C ARG A 88 26.23 23.24 29.36
N ILE A 89 25.80 22.08 28.89
CA ILE A 89 24.95 21.11 29.59
C ILE A 89 23.53 21.59 29.78
N GLU A 90 22.63 21.00 29.00
CA GLU A 90 21.53 20.25 29.61
C GLU A 90 21.14 19.10 28.69
N LYS A 91 21.77 17.94 28.96
CA LYS A 91 21.04 16.68 28.94
C LYS A 91 19.94 16.78 30.02
N HIS A 92 18.89 17.55 29.75
CA HIS A 92 17.58 17.31 30.33
C HIS A 92 16.90 16.36 29.35
N GLY A 93 16.49 15.16 29.73
CA GLY A 93 16.15 14.70 31.06
C GLY A 93 14.96 13.80 30.81
N SER A 94 15.15 12.51 31.09
CA SER A 94 14.14 11.44 31.06
C SER A 94 12.71 11.98 30.93
N SER A 95 12.16 11.91 29.71
CA SER A 95 10.77 12.23 29.45
C SER A 95 9.95 11.28 30.32
N LYS A 96 9.45 11.85 31.43
CA LYS A 96 8.57 11.14 32.35
C LYS A 96 7.24 11.11 31.61
N VAL A 97 7.04 10.07 30.80
CA VAL A 97 5.85 9.85 29.97
C VAL A 97 4.62 10.28 30.78
N ASN A 98 3.96 11.34 30.32
CA ASN A 98 2.81 11.89 31.00
C ASN A 98 1.69 10.84 31.00
N SER A 99 0.87 10.78 32.05
CA SER A 99 -0.26 9.84 32.18
C SER A 99 -1.11 9.74 30.91
N ARG A 100 -1.32 10.87 30.23
CA ARG A 100 -2.04 10.93 28.94
C ARG A 100 -1.32 10.23 27.79
N GLN A 101 0.01 10.36 27.69
CA GLN A 101 0.80 9.68 26.65
C GLN A 101 0.82 8.16 26.88
N LYS A 102 0.85 7.75 28.15
CA LYS A 102 0.75 6.33 28.53
C LYS A 102 -0.58 5.72 28.14
N GLU A 103 -1.69 6.44 28.35
CA GLU A 103 -3.03 6.01 27.93
C GLU A 103 -3.13 5.87 26.40
N ILE A 104 -2.56 6.82 25.64
CA ILE A 104 -2.51 6.75 24.18
C ILE A 104 -1.71 5.53 23.72
N LEU A 105 -0.54 5.28 24.30
CA LEU A 105 0.28 4.09 23.99
C LEU A 105 -0.50 2.80 24.25
N GLU A 106 -1.12 2.68 25.42
CA GLU A 106 -1.88 1.48 25.79
C GLU A 106 -3.03 1.24 24.82
N LYS A 107 -3.73 2.30 24.39
CA LYS A 107 -4.79 2.19 23.39
C LYS A 107 -4.26 1.72 22.04
N MET A 108 -3.17 2.30 21.54
CA MET A 108 -2.57 1.92 20.26
C MET A 108 -2.06 0.48 20.27
N GLU A 109 -1.46 0.03 21.38
CA GLU A 109 -1.00 -1.35 21.56
C GLU A 109 -2.17 -2.34 21.60
N LYS A 110 -3.27 -2.01 22.31
CA LYS A 110 -4.49 -2.82 22.32
C LYS A 110 -5.10 -2.94 20.92
N ASP A 111 -5.20 -1.82 20.19
CA ASP A 111 -5.68 -1.82 18.81
C ASP A 111 -4.81 -2.76 17.95
N ILE A 112 -3.48 -2.62 17.99
CA ILE A 112 -2.56 -3.49 17.22
C ILE A 112 -2.75 -4.98 17.55
N ILE A 113 -2.97 -5.33 18.82
CA ILE A 113 -3.25 -6.72 19.22
C ILE A 113 -4.56 -7.20 18.57
N GLU A 114 -5.61 -6.38 18.56
CA GLU A 114 -6.88 -6.70 17.91
C GLU A 114 -6.71 -6.86 16.38
N PHE A 115 -5.97 -5.96 15.74
CA PHE A 115 -5.64 -6.03 14.31
C PHE A 115 -4.87 -7.32 13.97
N ARG A 116 -3.90 -7.72 14.80
CA ARG A 116 -3.16 -8.98 14.64
C ARG A 116 -4.07 -10.20 14.77
N LYS A 117 -5.04 -10.16 15.68
CA LYS A 117 -6.05 -11.24 15.82
C LYS A 117 -6.91 -11.34 14.57
N LYS A 118 -7.49 -10.23 14.09
CA LYS A 118 -8.30 -10.20 12.86
C LYS A 118 -7.50 -10.62 11.63
N LEU A 119 -6.22 -10.24 11.54
CA LEU A 119 -5.35 -10.66 10.44
C LEU A 119 -5.19 -12.18 10.41
N LYS A 120 -5.01 -12.83 11.57
CA LYS A 120 -4.96 -14.31 11.65
C LYS A 120 -6.27 -14.96 11.22
N GLU A 121 -7.40 -14.38 11.59
CA GLU A 121 -8.72 -14.87 11.18
C GLU A 121 -8.89 -14.79 9.66
N TYR A 122 -8.56 -13.65 9.04
CA TYR A 122 -8.61 -13.50 7.58
C TYR A 122 -7.60 -14.38 6.86
N GLU A 123 -6.41 -14.58 7.41
CA GLU A 123 -5.41 -15.49 6.85
C GLU A 123 -5.94 -16.93 6.82
N ALA A 124 -6.57 -17.38 7.91
CA ALA A 124 -7.16 -18.71 7.99
C ALA A 124 -8.33 -18.89 7.00
N GLN A 125 -9.20 -17.89 6.89
CA GLN A 125 -10.30 -17.89 5.92
C GLN A 125 -9.78 -17.95 4.48
N TYR A 126 -8.82 -17.08 4.14
CA TYR A 126 -8.19 -17.06 2.82
C TYR A 126 -7.56 -18.41 2.47
N LYS A 127 -6.79 -19.02 3.37
CA LYS A 127 -6.18 -20.34 3.15
C LYS A 127 -7.24 -21.43 2.93
N THR A 128 -8.31 -21.41 3.72
CA THR A 128 -9.40 -22.40 3.64
C THR A 128 -10.13 -22.31 2.30
N ILE A 129 -10.52 -21.09 1.89
CA ILE A 129 -11.22 -20.86 0.63
C ILE A 129 -10.31 -21.18 -0.56
N LYS A 130 -9.02 -20.80 -0.48
CA LYS A 130 -8.03 -21.14 -1.50
C LYS A 130 -7.93 -22.65 -1.71
N GLN A 131 -7.86 -23.41 -0.61
CA GLN A 131 -7.78 -24.86 -0.67
C GLN A 131 -9.05 -25.47 -1.31
N LYS A 132 -10.23 -25.05 -0.85
CA LYS A 132 -11.52 -25.49 -1.43
C LYS A 132 -11.66 -25.17 -2.92
N SER A 133 -11.19 -23.99 -3.33
CA SER A 133 -11.19 -23.55 -4.73
C SER A 133 -10.31 -24.45 -5.60
N ILE A 134 -9.11 -24.82 -5.11
CA ILE A 134 -8.21 -25.74 -5.80
C ILE A 134 -8.85 -27.13 -5.93
N GLU A 135 -9.36 -27.69 -4.84
CA GLU A 135 -9.99 -29.01 -4.81
C GLU A 135 -11.20 -29.07 -5.77
N THR A 136 -12.09 -28.09 -5.71
CA THR A 136 -13.28 -28.04 -6.58
C THR A 136 -12.89 -27.87 -8.04
N SER A 137 -11.86 -27.09 -8.34
CA SER A 137 -11.39 -26.90 -9.72
C SER A 137 -10.73 -28.17 -10.27
N GLN A 138 -9.99 -28.90 -9.44
CA GLN A 138 -9.41 -30.20 -9.79
C GLN A 138 -10.49 -31.26 -10.02
N GLU A 139 -11.51 -31.31 -9.16
CA GLU A 139 -12.67 -32.20 -9.31
C GLU A 139 -13.41 -31.91 -10.62
N ALA A 140 -13.68 -30.64 -10.92
CA ALA A 140 -14.33 -30.23 -12.16
C ALA A 140 -13.49 -30.55 -13.42
N PHE A 141 -12.16 -30.57 -13.31
CA PHE A 141 -11.26 -30.93 -14.42
C PHE A 141 -11.13 -32.45 -14.59
N ASN A 142 -11.11 -33.22 -13.51
CA ASN A 142 -10.98 -34.67 -13.56
C ASN A 142 -12.27 -35.35 -14.09
N ASP A 143 -13.43 -34.68 -13.99
CA ASP A 143 -14.74 -35.17 -14.46
C ASP A 143 -15.00 -34.97 -15.98
N LEU A 144 -13.93 -34.78 -16.77
CA LEU A 144 -13.99 -34.56 -18.22
C LEU A 144 -14.19 -35.85 -19.04
N ASP A 145 -14.15 -37.04 -18.44
CA ASP A 145 -14.03 -38.32 -19.15
C ASP A 145 -15.30 -39.22 -19.20
N TYR A 146 -16.50 -38.72 -18.83
CA TYR A 146 -17.71 -39.54 -18.79
C TYR A 146 -18.93 -38.96 -19.54
N SER A 147 -19.81 -39.88 -19.94
CA SER A 147 -20.98 -39.74 -20.83
C SER A 147 -21.98 -38.63 -20.45
N ASP A 148 -22.87 -38.28 -21.39
CA ASP A 148 -23.94 -37.26 -21.25
C ASP A 148 -24.82 -37.37 -19.98
N GLN A 149 -24.79 -38.52 -19.28
CA GLN A 149 -25.54 -38.79 -18.06
C GLN A 149 -25.18 -37.88 -16.86
N HIS A 150 -24.02 -37.19 -16.86
CA HIS A 150 -23.57 -36.33 -15.76
C HIS A 150 -23.49 -34.83 -16.11
N ARG A 151 -24.18 -34.39 -17.16
CA ARG A 151 -24.12 -33.01 -17.62
C ARG A 151 -24.56 -31.99 -16.55
N GLU A 152 -25.58 -32.29 -15.76
CA GLU A 152 -26.08 -31.40 -14.71
C GLU A 152 -25.10 -31.25 -13.54
N ASP A 153 -24.46 -32.36 -13.13
CA ASP A 153 -23.46 -32.40 -12.08
C ASP A 153 -22.25 -31.53 -12.45
N ARG A 154 -21.76 -31.64 -13.70
CA ARG A 154 -20.66 -30.80 -14.20
C ARG A 154 -20.99 -29.31 -14.16
N HIS A 155 -22.18 -28.92 -14.61
CA HIS A 155 -22.60 -27.52 -14.55
C HIS A 155 -22.72 -27.02 -13.11
N SER A 156 -23.11 -27.88 -12.17
CA SER A 156 -23.13 -27.54 -10.74
C SER A 156 -21.72 -27.31 -10.17
N LEU A 157 -20.77 -28.18 -10.51
CA LEU A 157 -19.35 -28.08 -10.12
C LEU A 157 -18.70 -26.82 -10.70
N GLN A 158 -18.95 -26.51 -11.97
CA GLN A 158 -18.47 -25.29 -12.60
C GLN A 158 -19.01 -24.02 -11.91
N ARG A 159 -20.30 -23.98 -11.58
CA ARG A 159 -20.89 -22.87 -10.82
C ARG A 159 -20.26 -22.73 -9.43
N LYS A 160 -20.03 -23.86 -8.75
CA LYS A 160 -19.36 -23.88 -7.45
C LYS A 160 -17.93 -23.39 -7.52
N ALA A 161 -17.17 -23.80 -8.54
CA ALA A 161 -15.80 -23.34 -8.77
C ALA A 161 -15.75 -21.83 -9.06
N TYR A 162 -16.69 -21.33 -9.88
CA TYR A 162 -16.84 -19.90 -10.16
C TYR A 162 -17.11 -19.10 -8.87
N TRP A 163 -18.10 -19.53 -8.07
CA TRP A 163 -18.45 -18.86 -6.82
C TRP A 163 -17.31 -18.88 -5.80
N LEU A 164 -16.59 -20.00 -5.66
CA LEU A 164 -15.39 -20.09 -4.83
C LEU A 164 -14.26 -19.17 -5.33
N GLY A 165 -14.18 -18.91 -6.63
CA GLY A 165 -13.27 -17.92 -7.21
C GLY A 165 -13.58 -16.49 -6.76
N GLU A 166 -14.86 -16.12 -6.73
CA GLU A 166 -15.32 -14.82 -6.22
C GLU A 166 -15.05 -14.70 -4.71
N GLU A 167 -15.40 -15.72 -3.93
CA GLU A 167 -15.11 -15.75 -2.49
C GLU A 167 -13.61 -15.65 -2.20
N LEU A 168 -12.77 -16.33 -3.00
CA LEU A 168 -11.33 -16.28 -2.87
C LEU A 168 -10.79 -14.87 -3.13
N ALA A 169 -11.33 -14.17 -4.13
CA ALA A 169 -10.95 -12.79 -4.42
C ALA A 169 -11.29 -11.85 -3.25
N VAL A 170 -12.49 -11.99 -2.68
CA VAL A 170 -12.92 -11.20 -1.51
C VAL A 170 -12.06 -11.50 -0.28
N ALA A 171 -11.86 -12.79 0.03
CA ALA A 171 -11.03 -13.20 1.16
C ALA A 171 -9.58 -12.72 1.02
N LYS A 172 -9.04 -12.78 -0.20
CA LYS A 172 -7.71 -12.24 -0.53
C LYS A 172 -7.66 -10.74 -0.26
N SER A 173 -8.61 -9.97 -0.78
CA SER A 173 -8.68 -8.51 -0.55
C SER A 173 -8.71 -8.18 0.93
N ASN A 174 -9.62 -8.80 1.69
CA ASN A 174 -9.75 -8.58 3.14
C ASN A 174 -8.46 -8.87 3.91
N TYR A 175 -7.75 -9.94 3.55
CA TYR A 175 -6.46 -10.28 4.15
C TYR A 175 -5.40 -9.21 3.87
N PHE A 176 -5.24 -8.77 2.62
CA PHE A 176 -4.24 -7.77 2.25
C PHE A 176 -4.56 -6.39 2.82
N ASP A 177 -5.81 -5.96 2.76
CA ASP A 177 -6.26 -4.69 3.36
C ASP A 177 -6.00 -4.67 4.87
N MET A 178 -6.28 -5.78 5.56
CA MET A 178 -6.02 -5.89 7.00
C MET A 178 -4.53 -5.89 7.31
N LYS A 179 -3.72 -6.55 6.48
CA LYS A 179 -2.26 -6.57 6.61
C LYS A 179 -1.67 -5.17 6.47
N GLU A 180 -2.15 -4.40 5.49
CA GLU A 180 -1.73 -3.03 5.26
C GLU A 180 -2.15 -2.11 6.41
N LYS A 181 -3.41 -2.22 6.87
CA LYS A 181 -3.89 -1.47 8.04
C LYS A 181 -3.06 -1.76 9.29
N LEU A 182 -2.69 -3.02 9.54
CA LEU A 182 -1.81 -3.38 10.65
C LEU A 182 -0.44 -2.72 10.52
N LYS A 183 0.18 -2.79 9.33
CA LYS A 183 1.49 -2.16 9.06
C LYS A 183 1.45 -0.65 9.34
N TYR A 184 0.38 0.02 8.89
CA TYR A 184 0.19 1.44 9.16
C TYR A 184 0.05 1.74 10.66
N LYS A 185 -0.69 0.92 11.41
CA LYS A 185 -0.85 1.09 12.86
C LYS A 185 0.45 0.86 13.63
N GLU A 186 1.23 -0.14 13.23
CA GLU A 186 2.56 -0.40 13.80
C GLU A 186 3.52 0.78 13.55
N TYR A 187 3.49 1.34 12.34
CA TYR A 187 4.23 2.56 12.01
C TYR A 187 3.82 3.76 12.89
N GLN A 188 2.51 4.00 13.05
CA GLN A 188 2.01 5.07 13.92
C GLN A 188 2.50 4.91 15.37
N LEU A 189 2.49 3.68 15.91
CA LEU A 189 2.99 3.41 17.26
C LEU A 189 4.49 3.69 17.37
N GLU A 190 5.27 3.29 16.37
CA GLU A 190 6.71 3.51 16.35
C GLU A 190 7.04 5.01 16.27
N GLU A 191 6.37 5.75 15.39
CA GLU A 191 6.52 7.21 15.28
C GLU A 191 6.16 7.90 16.60
N PHE A 192 5.06 7.48 17.23
CA PHE A 192 4.66 8.01 18.54
C PHE A 192 5.71 7.73 19.61
N ARG A 193 6.27 6.51 19.67
CA ARG A 193 7.35 6.18 20.62
C ARG A 193 8.59 7.03 20.41
N ARG A 194 9.01 7.23 19.15
CA ARG A 194 10.14 8.11 18.83
C ARG A 194 9.90 9.56 19.24
N SER A 195 8.65 10.03 19.20
CA SER A 195 8.30 11.39 19.65
C SER A 195 8.39 11.59 21.18
N LEU A 196 8.48 10.50 21.95
CA LEU A 196 8.59 10.51 23.41
C LEU A 196 10.04 10.42 23.91
N GLU A 197 10.98 10.05 23.05
CA GLU A 197 12.43 9.93 23.33
C GLU A 197 13.13 11.30 23.20
#